data_AF-A0A2S8G2I9-F1
#
_entry.id   AF-A0A2S8G2I9-F1
#
_cell.length_a   1.000
_cell.length_b   1.000
_cell.length_c   1.000
_cell.angle_alpha   90.00
_cell.angle_beta   90.00
_cell.angle_gamma   90.00
#
_symmetry.space_group_name_H-M   'P 1'
#
loop_
_entity.id
_entity.type
_entity.pdbx_description
1 polymer ?
#
loop_
_entity_poly.entity_id
_entity_poly.type
_entity_poly.pdbx_seq_one_letter_code
_entity_poly.pdbx_strand_id
1 'polypeptide(L)'
;MGGLVSATAFAQKDTSAEVTSPEEIDSIASPVEESSTEAVKASPKYTKWTALVASLTIFVLAVFVGFEIITKVPPTLHTPLMSGSNAISGISIVGALLATALGANGFASLLGFLAIILATVNVVGGYMVTNRMLSMFKAKR
;
A
#
# COMPACT_ATOMS: atom_id res chain seq x y z
N MET A 1 29.94 23.79 -56.54
CA MET A 1 28.87 22.88 -56.10
C MET A 1 28.17 22.36 -57.34
N GLY A 2 27.92 21.07 -57.58
CA GLY A 2 27.92 19.91 -56.70
C GLY A 2 26.57 19.20 -56.84
N GLY A 3 26.46 17.94 -57.29
CA GLY A 3 27.51 17.04 -57.78
C GLY A 3 26.95 15.99 -58.75
N LEU A 4 27.83 15.19 -59.36
CA LEU A 4 27.49 14.10 -60.27
C LEU A 4 27.66 12.73 -59.59
N VAL A 5 26.71 11.82 -59.84
CA VAL A 5 26.88 10.45 -60.35
C VAL A 5 25.61 9.66 -60.00
N SER A 6 25.10 8.86 -60.95
CA SER A 6 23.94 7.98 -60.79
C SER A 6 24.35 6.50 -60.88
N ALA A 7 23.48 5.64 -60.38
CA ALA A 7 23.60 4.20 -60.14
C ALA A 7 24.38 3.33 -61.15
N THR A 8 25.18 2.39 -60.61
CA THR A 8 25.69 1.17 -61.28
C THR A 8 25.91 0.02 -60.29
N ALA A 9 25.69 -1.23 -60.74
CA ALA A 9 26.02 -2.54 -60.13
C ALA A 9 25.61 -2.83 -58.65
N PHE A 10 24.87 -3.87 -58.25
CA PHE A 10 24.64 -5.26 -58.71
C PHE A 10 25.68 -6.31 -58.24
N ALA A 11 25.32 -6.96 -57.11
CA ALA A 11 25.58 -8.34 -56.66
C ALA A 11 26.98 -9.01 -56.79
N GLN A 12 27.46 -9.54 -55.65
CA GLN A 12 27.97 -10.92 -55.54
C GLN A 12 27.68 -11.48 -54.12
N LYS A 13 27.77 -12.81 -53.93
CA LYS A 13 27.21 -13.54 -52.78
C LYS A 13 27.95 -14.85 -52.49
N ASP A 14 28.23 -15.13 -51.22
CA ASP A 14 28.17 -16.45 -50.54
C ASP A 14 28.45 -16.22 -49.03
N THR A 15 28.00 -16.98 -48.01
CA THR A 15 27.45 -18.35 -47.80
C THR A 15 28.45 -19.31 -47.09
N SER A 16 28.10 -19.66 -45.84
CA SER A 16 28.69 -20.68 -44.93
C SER A 16 30.13 -20.44 -44.41
N ALA A 17 30.52 -20.60 -43.13
CA ALA A 17 30.03 -21.28 -41.90
C ALA A 17 30.52 -22.74 -41.68
N GLU A 18 31.24 -22.99 -40.56
CA GLU A 18 31.49 -24.31 -39.92
C GLU A 18 32.14 -24.17 -38.50
N VAL A 19 31.64 -24.92 -37.49
CA VAL A 19 32.31 -25.55 -36.28
C VAL A 19 33.31 -24.72 -35.41
N THR A 20 33.17 -24.41 -34.09
CA THR A 20 33.00 -25.21 -32.82
C THR A 20 34.24 -26.10 -32.47
N SER A 21 34.59 -26.58 -31.25
CA SER A 21 34.19 -26.51 -29.81
C SER A 21 35.32 -27.23 -28.97
N PRO A 22 35.30 -27.46 -27.62
CA PRO A 22 34.59 -26.89 -26.45
C PRO A 22 35.51 -26.72 -25.17
N GLU A 23 34.90 -26.67 -23.96
CA GLU A 23 35.40 -27.06 -22.61
C GLU A 23 36.57 -26.32 -21.90
N GLU A 24 36.24 -25.66 -20.77
CA GLU A 24 36.54 -26.18 -19.42
C GLU A 24 35.45 -25.72 -18.43
N ILE A 25 35.24 -26.44 -17.32
CA ILE A 25 34.16 -26.20 -16.34
C ILE A 25 34.72 -26.29 -14.91
N ASP A 26 34.70 -25.18 -14.16
CA ASP A 26 34.39 -25.24 -12.71
C ASP A 26 33.85 -23.92 -12.16
N SER A 27 32.71 -24.01 -11.48
CA SER A 27 32.43 -23.34 -10.19
C SER A 27 31.06 -23.80 -9.72
N ILE A 28 30.99 -24.99 -9.11
CA ILE A 28 29.75 -25.51 -8.52
C ILE A 28 29.38 -24.68 -7.27
N ALA A 29 28.59 -23.63 -7.47
CA ALA A 29 28.15 -22.69 -6.44
C ALA A 29 26.64 -22.45 -6.48
N SER A 30 25.86 -23.50 -6.16
CA SER A 30 24.54 -23.34 -5.54
C SER A 30 24.58 -24.11 -4.21
N PRO A 31 23.86 -23.66 -3.16
CA PRO A 31 22.40 -23.72 -3.21
C PRO A 31 21.65 -22.56 -2.51
N VAL A 32 20.32 -22.54 -2.71
CA VAL A 32 19.31 -21.79 -1.94
C VAL A 32 19.38 -20.24 -1.97
N GLU A 33 18.79 -19.61 -2.99
CA GLU A 33 17.67 -18.65 -2.82
C GLU A 33 17.09 -18.16 -4.17
N GLU A 34 16.52 -19.08 -4.97
CA GLU A 34 15.76 -18.72 -6.19
C GLU A 34 14.36 -19.37 -6.21
N SER A 35 13.65 -19.27 -5.08
CA SER A 35 12.27 -19.72 -4.90
C SER A 35 11.29 -18.59 -4.51
N SER A 36 11.72 -17.33 -4.68
CA SER A 36 11.06 -16.15 -4.10
C SER A 36 10.63 -15.11 -5.15
N THR A 37 11.17 -15.18 -6.37
CA THR A 37 11.10 -14.12 -7.38
C THR A 37 9.85 -14.14 -8.26
N GLU A 38 9.20 -15.29 -8.45
CA GLU A 38 7.99 -15.38 -9.30
C GLU A 38 6.70 -14.91 -8.61
N ALA A 39 6.59 -15.10 -7.29
CA ALA A 39 5.35 -14.86 -6.53
C ALA A 39 4.91 -13.37 -6.50
N VAL A 40 5.83 -12.43 -6.72
CA VAL A 40 5.57 -10.98 -6.62
C VAL A 40 5.05 -10.38 -7.94
N LYS A 41 5.11 -11.11 -9.06
CA LYS A 41 4.65 -10.60 -10.37
C LYS A 41 3.15 -10.82 -10.66
N ALA A 42 2.40 -11.35 -9.69
CA ALA A 42 0.94 -11.36 -9.73
C ALA A 42 0.35 -9.99 -9.33
N SER A 43 0.63 -8.93 -10.11
CA SER A 43 -0.06 -7.63 -9.96
C SER A 43 -1.56 -7.84 -10.20
N PRO A 44 -2.43 -7.79 -9.18
CA PRO A 44 -3.83 -8.14 -9.37
C PRO A 44 -4.47 -7.03 -10.17
N LYS A 45 -4.91 -7.33 -11.41
CA LYS A 45 -5.48 -6.33 -12.31
C LYS A 45 -6.92 -6.01 -11.90
N TYR A 46 -7.06 -5.39 -10.74
CA TYR A 46 -8.34 -4.97 -10.17
C TYR A 46 -9.06 -4.06 -11.18
N THR A 47 -10.10 -4.59 -11.81
CA THR A 47 -11.04 -3.78 -12.58
C THR A 47 -11.79 -2.88 -11.59
N LYS A 48 -12.18 -1.66 -11.96
CA LYS A 48 -12.88 -0.74 -11.05
C LYS A 48 -14.07 -1.41 -10.34
N TRP A 49 -14.79 -2.27 -11.06
CA TRP A 49 -15.87 -3.12 -10.53
C TRP A 49 -15.40 -4.17 -9.51
N THR A 50 -14.31 -4.91 -9.76
CA THR A 50 -13.81 -5.90 -8.80
C THR A 50 -13.21 -5.25 -7.56
N ALA A 51 -12.60 -4.06 -7.71
CA ALA A 51 -12.14 -3.25 -6.56
C ALA A 51 -13.32 -2.78 -5.69
N LEU A 52 -14.41 -2.32 -6.31
CA LEU A 52 -15.64 -1.93 -5.62
C LEU A 52 -16.32 -3.11 -4.93
N VAL A 53 -16.43 -4.26 -5.61
CA VAL A 53 -16.99 -5.49 -5.00
C VAL A 53 -16.13 -5.93 -3.82
N ALA A 54 -14.80 -5.97 -3.96
CA ALA A 54 -13.91 -6.35 -2.87
C ALA A 54 -13.98 -5.38 -1.67
N SER A 55 -13.99 -4.06 -1.90
CA SER A 55 -14.11 -3.08 -0.80
C SER A 55 -15.49 -3.13 -0.14
N LEU A 56 -16.56 -3.40 -0.89
CA LEU A 56 -17.90 -3.63 -0.35
C LEU A 56 -17.97 -4.92 0.48
N THR A 57 -17.35 -6.02 0.04
CA THR A 57 -17.23 -7.26 0.81
C THR A 57 -16.47 -7.02 2.12
N ILE A 58 -15.33 -6.32 2.07
CA ILE A 58 -14.55 -5.95 3.26
C ILE A 58 -15.39 -5.08 4.22
N PHE A 59 -16.10 -4.09 3.69
CA PHE A 59 -16.99 -3.21 4.48
C PHE A 59 -18.10 -4.00 5.19
N VAL A 60 -18.83 -4.85 4.46
CA VAL A 60 -19.92 -5.67 5.03
C VAL A 60 -19.40 -6.64 6.10
N LEU A 61 -18.27 -7.32 5.84
CA LEU A 61 -17.65 -8.20 6.83
C LEU A 61 -17.15 -7.43 8.07
N ALA A 62 -16.57 -6.24 7.89
CA ALA A 62 -16.14 -5.38 8.99
C ALA A 62 -17.32 -4.89 9.86
N VAL A 63 -18.48 -4.62 9.25
CA VAL A 63 -19.71 -4.27 9.99
C VAL A 63 -20.21 -5.45 10.82
N PHE A 64 -20.25 -6.67 10.26
CA PHE A 64 -20.61 -7.88 11.02
C PHE A 64 -19.66 -8.13 12.18
N VAL A 65 -18.33 -8.06 11.94
CA VAL A 65 -17.31 -8.22 12.99
C VAL A 65 -17.43 -7.13 14.07
N GLY A 66 -17.67 -5.88 13.69
CA GLY A 66 -17.87 -4.78 14.62
C GLY A 66 -19.08 -4.99 15.55
N PHE A 67 -20.22 -5.41 15.00
CA PHE A 67 -21.42 -5.76 15.78
C PHE A 67 -21.16 -6.94 16.72
N GLU A 68 -20.54 -8.01 16.20
CA GLU A 68 -20.27 -9.25 16.92
C GLU A 68 -19.28 -9.07 18.08
N ILE A 69 -18.37 -8.08 17.98
CA ILE A 69 -17.47 -7.65 19.05
C ILE A 69 -18.20 -6.76 20.07
N ILE A 70 -18.86 -5.68 19.63
CA ILE A 70 -19.47 -4.67 20.53
C ILE A 70 -20.54 -5.30 21.43
N THR A 71 -21.32 -6.25 20.91
CA THR A 71 -22.36 -6.98 21.67
C THR A 71 -21.83 -7.86 22.82
N LYS A 72 -20.52 -8.16 22.86
CA LYS A 72 -19.89 -9.02 23.89
C LYS A 72 -19.13 -8.22 24.96
N VAL A 73 -19.13 -6.89 24.88
CA VAL A 73 -18.41 -6.03 25.83
C VAL A 73 -19.26 -5.82 27.09
N PRO A 74 -18.73 -6.08 28.31
CA PRO A 74 -19.50 -5.94 29.54
C PRO A 74 -19.92 -4.48 29.80
N PRO A 75 -21.07 -4.21 30.45
CA PRO A 75 -21.61 -2.85 30.57
C PRO A 75 -20.69 -1.85 31.27
N THR A 76 -19.81 -2.33 32.16
CA THR A 76 -18.77 -1.52 32.83
C THR A 76 -17.78 -0.86 31.85
N LEU A 77 -17.62 -1.42 30.65
CA LEU A 77 -16.72 -0.93 29.62
C LEU A 77 -17.41 -0.12 28.51
N HIS A 78 -18.73 0.10 28.54
CA HIS A 78 -19.41 0.90 27.51
C HIS A 78 -18.87 2.34 27.41
N THR A 79 -18.66 3.03 28.53
CA THR A 79 -18.11 4.41 28.52
C THR A 79 -16.64 4.46 28.06
N PRO A 80 -15.72 3.60 28.55
CA PRO A 80 -14.40 3.42 27.95
C PRO A 80 -14.42 3.10 26.45
N LEU A 81 -15.35 2.24 26.00
CA LEU A 81 -15.48 1.87 24.59
C LEU A 81 -15.98 3.03 23.72
N MET A 82 -16.90 3.85 24.23
CA MET A 82 -17.36 5.07 23.56
C MET A 82 -16.24 6.10 23.37
N SER A 83 -15.32 6.20 24.34
CA SER A 83 -14.08 6.98 24.18
C SER A 83 -13.10 6.31 23.21
N GLY A 84 -13.00 4.98 23.25
CA GLY A 84 -12.11 4.20 22.39
C GLY A 84 -12.50 4.24 20.90
N SER A 85 -13.79 4.19 20.57
CA SER A 85 -14.27 4.32 19.19
C SER A 85 -14.01 5.72 18.63
N ASN A 86 -14.11 6.76 19.46
CA ASN A 86 -13.65 8.10 19.10
C ASN A 86 -12.14 8.12 18.79
N ALA A 87 -11.29 7.49 19.61
CA ALA A 87 -9.85 7.38 19.33
C ALA A 87 -9.54 6.65 18.00
N ILE A 88 -10.32 5.60 17.67
CA ILE A 88 -10.21 4.86 16.40
C ILE A 88 -10.60 5.74 15.19
N SER A 89 -11.53 6.70 15.35
CA SER A 89 -11.89 7.66 14.30
C SER A 89 -10.73 8.57 13.85
N GLY A 90 -9.67 8.65 14.67
CA GLY A 90 -8.40 9.31 14.37
C GLY A 90 -7.67 8.76 13.14
N ILE A 91 -8.07 7.60 12.59
CA ILE A 91 -7.62 7.10 11.28
C ILE A 91 -7.82 8.11 10.13
N SER A 92 -8.72 9.07 10.30
CA SER A 92 -8.88 10.27 9.48
C SER A 92 -7.58 11.04 9.19
N ILE A 93 -6.53 10.91 10.03
CA ILE A 93 -5.20 11.48 9.79
C ILE A 93 -4.56 10.98 8.49
N VAL A 94 -4.82 9.73 8.08
CA VAL A 94 -4.35 9.18 6.81
C VAL A 94 -5.00 9.90 5.63
N GLY A 95 -6.31 10.15 5.72
CA GLY A 95 -7.04 10.94 4.73
C GLY A 95 -6.54 12.38 4.64
N ALA A 96 -6.28 13.03 5.78
CA ALA A 96 -5.71 14.37 5.84
C ALA A 96 -4.30 14.43 5.22
N LEU A 97 -3.46 13.42 5.49
CA LEU A 97 -2.10 13.34 4.93
C LEU A 97 -2.13 13.17 3.40
N LEU A 98 -2.97 12.27 2.87
CA LEU A 98 -3.16 12.10 1.42
C LEU A 98 -3.73 13.37 0.77
N ALA A 99 -4.74 14.01 1.37
CA ALA A 99 -5.33 15.24 0.86
C ALA A 99 -4.32 16.41 0.81
N THR A 100 -3.43 16.48 1.80
CA THR A 100 -2.33 17.47 1.82
C THR A 100 -1.30 17.18 0.74
N ALA A 101 -0.88 15.92 0.59
CA ALA A 101 0.12 15.50 -0.40
C ALA A 101 -0.36 15.66 -1.86
N LEU A 102 -1.67 15.61 -2.11
CA LEU A 102 -2.29 15.84 -3.42
C LEU A 102 -2.70 17.31 -3.66
N GLY A 103 -2.48 18.21 -2.69
CA GLY A 103 -2.93 19.59 -2.72
C GLY A 103 -2.07 20.50 -3.62
N ALA A 104 -2.45 20.64 -4.89
CA ALA A 104 -1.71 21.40 -5.90
C ALA A 104 -1.68 22.95 -5.69
N ASN A 105 -2.59 23.50 -4.88
CA ASN A 105 -2.73 24.94 -4.65
C ASN A 105 -2.51 25.28 -3.17
N GLY A 106 -1.86 26.41 -2.85
CA GLY A 106 -1.51 26.78 -1.47
C GLY A 106 -2.70 26.82 -0.48
N PHE A 107 -3.90 27.17 -0.92
CA PHE A 107 -5.12 27.07 -0.11
C PHE A 107 -5.47 25.62 0.27
N ALA A 108 -5.27 24.66 -0.63
CA ALA A 108 -5.48 23.24 -0.35
C ALA A 108 -4.41 22.70 0.61
N SER A 109 -3.14 23.13 0.45
CA SER A 109 -2.06 22.80 1.38
C SER A 109 -2.32 23.34 2.79
N LEU A 110 -2.86 24.56 2.91
CA LEU A 110 -3.25 25.17 4.20
C LEU A 110 -4.42 24.45 4.87
N LEU A 111 -5.46 24.09 4.11
CA LEU A 111 -6.58 23.27 4.63
C LEU A 111 -6.10 21.86 5.03
N GLY A 112 -5.19 21.26 4.26
CA GLY A 112 -4.58 19.98 4.57
C GLY A 112 -3.78 20.02 5.88
N PHE A 113 -2.96 21.05 6.08
CA PHE A 113 -2.24 21.29 7.34
C PHE A 113 -3.18 21.42 8.54
N LEU A 114 -4.27 22.19 8.42
CA LEU A 114 -5.32 22.26 9.44
C LEU A 114 -6.01 20.91 9.69
N ALA A 115 -6.29 20.14 8.63
CA ALA A 115 -6.88 18.81 8.76
C ALA A 115 -5.96 17.82 9.48
N ILE A 116 -4.65 17.87 9.23
CA ILE A 116 -3.64 17.07 9.95
C ILE A 116 -3.63 17.45 11.44
N ILE A 117 -3.67 18.74 11.79
CA ILE A 117 -3.75 19.19 13.19
C ILE A 117 -5.02 18.65 13.87
N LEU A 118 -6.19 18.84 13.26
CA LEU A 118 -7.47 18.40 13.82
C LEU A 118 -7.54 16.88 13.98
N ALA A 119 -7.04 16.11 12.99
CA ALA A 119 -6.96 14.66 13.08
C ALA A 119 -5.96 14.20 14.17
N THR A 120 -4.84 14.90 14.33
CA THR A 120 -3.88 14.63 15.42
C THR A 120 -4.49 14.89 16.80
N VAL A 121 -5.29 15.95 16.95
CA VAL A 121 -6.03 16.23 18.19
C VAL A 121 -7.08 15.14 18.49
N ASN A 122 -7.78 14.64 17.47
CA ASN A 122 -8.70 13.50 17.61
C ASN A 122 -7.95 12.24 18.11
N VAL A 123 -6.86 11.84 17.44
CA VAL A 123 -5.99 10.72 17.83
C VAL A 123 -5.53 10.87 19.28
N VAL A 124 -4.77 11.93 19.58
CA VAL A 124 -4.09 12.09 20.87
C VAL A 124 -5.09 12.28 22.01
N GLY A 125 -6.13 13.09 21.80
CA GLY A 125 -7.20 13.30 22.78
C GLY A 125 -7.98 12.01 23.08
N GLY A 126 -8.36 11.27 22.03
CA GLY A 126 -9.07 10.00 22.16
C GLY A 126 -8.26 8.95 22.94
N TYR A 127 -6.99 8.74 22.59
CA TYR A 127 -6.14 7.78 23.31
C TYR A 127 -5.83 8.23 24.75
N MET A 128 -5.61 9.53 24.99
CA MET A 128 -5.36 10.05 26.35
C MET A 128 -6.58 9.84 27.27
N VAL A 129 -7.79 10.21 26.81
CA VAL A 129 -9.02 10.05 27.61
C VAL A 129 -9.33 8.57 27.84
N THR A 130 -9.19 7.73 26.79
CA THR A 130 -9.43 6.29 26.90
C THR A 130 -8.45 5.61 27.86
N ASN A 131 -7.15 5.96 27.82
CA ASN A 131 -6.17 5.45 28.77
C ASN A 131 -6.49 5.88 30.21
N ARG A 132 -6.92 7.13 30.43
CA ARG A 132 -7.39 7.59 31.75
C ARG A 132 -8.59 6.77 32.24
N MET A 133 -9.59 6.52 31.37
CA MET A 133 -10.74 5.69 31.72
C MET A 133 -10.34 4.25 32.05
N LEU A 134 -9.48 3.62 31.24
CA LEU A 134 -9.03 2.25 31.44
C LEU A 134 -8.09 2.10 32.66
N SER A 135 -7.39 3.17 33.07
CA SER A 135 -6.55 3.14 34.27
C SER A 135 -7.34 2.86 35.56
N MET A 136 -8.63 3.20 35.60
CA MET A 136 -9.50 2.98 36.75
C MET A 136 -9.84 1.49 36.99
N PHE A 137 -9.61 0.63 36.00
CA PHE A 137 -9.79 -0.83 36.10
C PHE A 137 -8.50 -1.57 36.49
N LYS A 138 -7.37 -0.87 36.66
CA LYS A 138 -6.12 -1.47 37.10
C LYS A 138 -6.19 -1.70 38.61
N ALA A 139 -6.13 -2.97 39.03
CA ALA A 139 -6.10 -3.33 40.44
C ALA A 139 -4.92 -2.63 41.14
N LYS A 140 -5.22 -1.93 42.23
CA LYS A 140 -4.22 -1.18 43.01
C LYS A 140 -3.31 -2.17 43.75
N ARG A 141 -2.03 -2.19 43.36
CA ARG A 141 -0.93 -2.63 44.23
C ARG A 141 -0.42 -1.44 45.08
#